data_AF-A0A938UTL1-F1
#
_entry.id   AF-A0A938UTL1-F1
#
_cell.length_a   1.000
_cell.length_b   1.000
_cell.length_c   1.000
_cell.angle_alpha   90.00
_cell.angle_beta   90.00
_cell.angle_gamma   90.00
#
_symmetry.space_group_name_H-M   'P 1'
#
loop_
_entity.id
_entity.type
_entity.pdbx_description
1 polymer ?
#
loop_
_entity_poly.entity_id
_entity_poly.type
_entity_poly.pdbx_seq_one_letter_code
_entity_poly.pdbx_strand_id
1 'polypeptide(L)'
;MTETTAETTPDTAIALSPADEQKVADAVAFINRAAAEQGVRLAQTVSDYVVATFFNGDPSGLSSHDRTKTASYYRLARHPNLAMSYASLRRLVLVGLQAKVLPAAVADRLSPTQHRALLAVDDPARKAELAQAALDQGWTAEQLEKAVTEQAQAAPRPVDAPKVGRPPKAEVLKAADGVTKAVARLGDSAAVAAAAGALPPATQAELRATLAAALERLAAAASAVAGSAAA
;
A
#
# COMPACT_ATOMS: atom_id res chain seq x y z
N MET A 1 -1.05 39.98 18.15
CA MET A 1 -0.51 38.75 17.53
C MET A 1 -0.21 39.10 16.09
N THR A 2 1.06 39.36 15.78
CA THR A 2 1.52 39.79 14.45
C THR A 2 1.87 38.55 13.64
N GLU A 3 1.10 38.28 12.59
CA GLU A 3 1.43 37.26 11.59
C GLU A 3 2.65 37.73 10.80
N THR A 4 3.78 37.05 11.01
CA THR A 4 4.98 37.21 10.20
C THR A 4 4.73 36.48 8.87
N THR A 5 4.29 37.22 7.86
CA THR A 5 4.25 36.77 6.48
C THR A 5 5.69 36.62 6.00
N ALA A 6 6.22 35.38 5.99
CA ALA A 6 7.51 35.10 5.40
C ALA A 6 7.41 35.34 3.89
N GLU A 7 8.03 36.42 3.45
CA GLU A 7 8.17 36.81 2.06
C GLU A 7 9.04 35.76 1.36
N THR A 8 8.40 34.75 0.77
CA THR A 8 9.07 33.76 -0.08
C THR A 8 9.62 34.49 -1.30
N THR A 9 10.87 34.93 -1.21
CA THR A 9 11.59 35.51 -2.35
C THR A 9 11.60 34.46 -3.45
N PRO A 10 11.14 34.79 -4.68
CA PRO A 10 11.14 33.85 -5.78
C PRO A 10 12.57 33.38 -6.03
N ASP A 11 12.80 32.09 -5.82
CA ASP A 11 14.04 31.39 -6.09
C ASP A 11 14.39 31.66 -7.55
N THR A 12 15.41 32.51 -7.77
CA THR A 12 15.78 32.91 -9.12
C THR A 12 16.45 31.70 -9.74
N ALA A 13 15.71 30.98 -10.57
CA ALA A 13 16.16 29.74 -11.21
C ALA A 13 17.46 30.00 -11.99
N ILE A 14 18.60 29.65 -11.39
CA ILE A 14 19.90 29.73 -12.04
C ILE A 14 19.88 28.68 -13.14
N ALA A 15 19.94 29.13 -14.40
CA ALA A 15 20.05 28.23 -15.54
C ALA A 15 21.35 27.43 -15.43
N LEU A 16 21.23 26.11 -15.29
CA LEU A 16 22.38 25.21 -15.23
C LEU A 16 23.00 25.03 -16.62
N SER A 17 24.31 24.83 -16.66
CA SER A 17 24.96 24.40 -17.90
C SER A 17 24.58 22.95 -18.22
N PRO A 18 24.56 22.51 -19.49
CA PRO A 18 24.29 21.11 -19.84
C PRO A 18 25.23 20.10 -19.14
N ALA A 19 26.48 20.52 -18.88
CA ALA A 19 27.44 19.69 -18.15
C ALA A 19 27.06 19.53 -16.67
N ASP A 20 26.49 20.56 -16.05
CA ASP A 20 26.02 20.49 -14.67
C ASP A 20 24.69 19.74 -14.57
N GLU A 21 23.80 19.86 -15.56
CA GLU A 21 22.59 19.02 -15.65
C GLU A 21 22.93 17.53 -15.69
N GLN A 22 23.92 17.13 -16.49
CA GLN A 22 24.38 15.74 -16.54
C GLN A 22 24.95 15.26 -15.19
N LYS A 23 25.77 16.08 -14.51
CA LYS A 23 26.28 15.73 -13.17
C LYS A 23 25.17 15.55 -12.15
N VAL A 24 24.13 16.39 -12.20
CA VAL A 24 22.95 16.26 -11.34
C VAL A 24 22.22 14.95 -11.62
N ALA A 25 22.00 14.61 -12.90
CA ALA A 25 21.38 13.34 -13.29
C ALA A 25 22.18 12.12 -12.78
N ASP A 26 23.51 12.14 -12.94
CA ASP A 26 24.40 11.07 -12.46
C ASP A 26 24.39 10.95 -10.94
N ALA A 27 24.41 12.07 -10.21
CA ALA A 27 24.35 12.11 -8.76
C ALA A 27 23.00 11.56 -8.24
N VAL A 28 21.88 11.94 -8.86
CA VAL A 28 20.55 11.41 -8.53
C VAL A 28 20.51 9.90 -8.77
N ALA A 29 21.04 9.41 -9.90
CA ALA A 29 21.11 7.99 -10.19
C ALA A 29 21.97 7.24 -9.16
N PHE A 30 23.12 7.79 -8.78
CA PHE A 30 24.00 7.24 -7.74
C PHE A 30 23.30 7.17 -6.37
N ILE A 31 22.69 8.28 -5.91
CA ILE A 31 22.02 8.37 -4.61
C ILE A 31 20.86 7.38 -4.55
N ASN A 32 20.03 7.31 -5.60
CA ASN A 32 18.91 6.40 -5.67
C ASN A 32 19.37 4.94 -5.60
N ARG A 33 20.46 4.59 -6.32
CA ARG A 33 21.07 3.26 -6.25
C ARG A 33 21.59 2.95 -4.84
N ALA A 34 22.36 3.85 -4.24
CA ALA A 34 22.92 3.66 -2.89
C ALA A 34 21.82 3.51 -1.82
N ALA A 35 20.77 4.32 -1.90
CA ALA A 35 19.62 4.24 -1.00
C ALA A 35 18.85 2.92 -1.18
N ALA A 36 18.68 2.45 -2.43
CA ALA A 36 18.07 1.15 -2.71
C ALA A 36 18.90 0.00 -2.13
N GLU A 37 20.21 -0.02 -2.40
CA GLU A 37 21.14 -1.03 -1.86
C GLU A 37 21.10 -1.09 -0.33
N GLN A 38 21.15 0.07 0.35
CA GLN A 38 21.07 0.12 1.81
C GLN A 38 19.71 -0.39 2.32
N GLY A 39 18.62 -0.06 1.64
CA GLY A 39 17.28 -0.53 1.97
C GLY A 39 17.13 -2.05 1.84
N VAL A 40 17.69 -2.64 0.78
CA VAL A 40 17.67 -4.10 0.55
C VAL A 40 18.55 -4.82 1.56
N ARG A 41 19.76 -4.33 1.85
CA ARG A 41 20.65 -4.91 2.88
C ARG A 41 20.02 -4.87 4.27
N LEU A 42 19.37 -3.77 4.63
CA LEU A 42 18.61 -3.67 5.89
C LEU A 42 17.48 -4.71 5.91
N ALA A 43 16.73 -4.84 4.81
CA ALA A 43 15.65 -5.82 4.70
C ALA A 43 16.17 -7.26 4.85
N GLN A 44 17.28 -7.62 4.22
CA GLN A 44 17.94 -8.92 4.37
C GLN A 44 18.37 -9.16 5.83
N THR A 45 19.05 -8.19 6.45
CA THR A 45 19.52 -8.30 7.84
C THR A 45 18.37 -8.51 8.83
N VAL A 46 17.32 -7.71 8.70
CA VAL A 46 16.11 -7.81 9.54
C VAL A 46 15.39 -9.12 9.30
N SER A 47 15.25 -9.53 8.04
CA SER A 47 14.63 -10.81 7.67
C SER A 47 15.36 -11.99 8.31
N ASP A 48 16.69 -12.02 8.21
CA ASP A 48 17.52 -13.10 8.72
C ASP A 48 17.41 -13.23 10.23
N TYR A 49 17.48 -12.10 10.93
CA TYR A 49 17.28 -12.07 12.38
C TYR A 49 15.88 -12.56 12.77
N VAL A 50 14.83 -12.09 12.09
CA VAL A 50 13.43 -12.46 12.40
C VAL A 50 13.18 -13.95 12.12
N VAL A 51 13.64 -14.47 10.99
CA VAL A 51 13.45 -15.86 10.58
C VAL A 51 14.24 -16.80 11.49
N ALA A 52 15.49 -16.48 11.81
CA ALA A 52 16.27 -17.26 12.76
C ALA A 52 15.64 -17.28 14.16
N THR A 53 15.21 -16.12 14.66
CA THR A 53 14.75 -15.97 16.05
C THR A 53 13.33 -16.48 16.29
N PHE A 54 12.40 -16.19 15.38
CA PHE A 54 10.96 -16.46 15.60
C PHE A 54 10.42 -17.65 14.80
N PHE A 55 11.16 -18.10 13.79
CA PHE A 55 10.71 -19.15 12.88
C PHE A 55 11.71 -20.31 12.76
N ASN A 56 12.70 -20.40 13.67
CA ASN A 56 13.71 -21.46 13.70
C ASN A 56 14.45 -21.65 12.37
N GLY A 57 14.68 -20.55 11.64
CA GLY A 57 15.33 -20.59 10.33
C GLY A 57 14.41 -20.99 9.16
N ASP A 58 13.14 -21.31 9.41
CA ASP A 58 12.19 -21.71 8.38
C ASP A 58 11.30 -20.52 7.92
N PRO A 59 11.56 -19.93 6.74
CA PRO A 59 10.79 -18.79 6.25
C PRO A 59 9.33 -19.13 5.94
N SER A 60 8.98 -20.41 5.75
CA SER A 60 7.59 -20.82 5.46
C SER A 60 6.63 -20.49 6.61
N GLY A 61 7.17 -20.35 7.83
CA GLY A 61 6.44 -19.95 9.03
C GLY A 61 5.76 -18.58 8.93
N LEU A 62 6.25 -17.67 8.08
CA LEU A 62 5.63 -16.35 7.84
C LEU A 62 4.29 -16.43 7.10
N SER A 63 4.07 -17.50 6.34
CA SER A 63 2.83 -17.78 5.62
C SER A 63 1.92 -18.76 6.38
N SER A 64 2.41 -19.34 7.48
CA SER A 64 1.65 -20.30 8.27
C SER A 64 0.45 -19.65 8.96
N HIS A 65 -0.67 -20.38 9.00
CA HIS A 65 -1.87 -19.99 9.73
C HIS A 65 -1.81 -20.38 11.22
N ASP A 66 -0.69 -20.97 11.67
CA ASP A 66 -0.48 -21.31 13.06
C ASP A 66 -0.42 -20.04 13.93
N ARG A 67 -1.44 -19.88 14.77
CA ARG A 67 -1.60 -18.73 15.67
C ARG A 67 -0.48 -18.64 16.70
N THR A 68 0.14 -19.76 17.07
CA THR A 68 1.14 -19.79 18.14
C THR A 68 2.49 -19.26 17.65
N LYS A 69 2.94 -19.70 16.46
CA LYS A 69 4.17 -19.20 15.81
C LYS A 69 4.09 -17.71 15.48
N THR A 70 2.91 -17.26 15.07
CA THR A 70 2.70 -15.85 14.74
C THR A 70 2.60 -14.96 15.98
N ALA A 71 2.20 -15.47 17.16
CA ALA A 71 2.00 -14.67 18.36
C ALA A 71 3.26 -13.93 18.85
N SER A 72 4.42 -14.60 18.87
CA SER A 72 5.68 -13.98 19.29
C SER A 72 6.14 -12.89 18.32
N TYR A 73 6.02 -13.13 17.01
CA TYR A 73 6.30 -12.14 15.99
C TYR A 73 5.34 -10.93 16.07
N TYR A 74 4.04 -11.17 16.30
CA TYR A 74 3.06 -10.10 16.53
C TYR A 74 3.38 -9.28 17.79
N ARG A 75 3.89 -9.91 18.87
CA ARG A 75 4.32 -9.21 20.08
C ARG A 75 5.53 -8.31 19.81
N LEU A 76 6.56 -8.79 19.10
CA LEU A 76 7.69 -7.96 18.69
C LEU A 76 7.22 -6.72 17.93
N ALA A 77 6.34 -6.93 16.95
CA ALA A 77 5.88 -5.86 16.09
C ALA A 77 4.98 -4.81 16.76
N ARG A 78 4.49 -5.09 17.97
CA ARG A 78 3.71 -4.17 18.81
C ARG A 78 4.53 -3.62 19.98
N HIS A 79 5.82 -3.93 20.04
CA HIS A 79 6.66 -3.50 21.14
C HIS A 79 6.85 -1.98 21.09
N PRO A 80 6.66 -1.24 22.20
CA PRO A 80 6.65 0.23 22.20
C PRO A 80 7.99 0.85 21.80
N ASN A 81 9.11 0.15 22.01
CA ASN A 81 10.44 0.61 21.63
C ASN A 81 10.82 0.26 20.19
N LEU A 82 9.96 -0.44 19.43
CA LEU A 82 10.24 -0.73 18.03
C LEU A 82 9.93 0.52 17.20
N ALA A 83 10.94 1.09 16.55
CA ALA A 83 10.82 2.31 15.75
C ALA A 83 9.94 2.15 14.49
N MET A 84 9.46 0.94 14.19
CA MET A 84 8.68 0.65 12.98
C MET A 84 7.37 -0.04 13.32
N SER A 85 6.34 0.27 12.51
CA SER A 85 5.05 -0.41 12.61
C SER A 85 5.15 -1.88 12.22
N TYR A 86 4.19 -2.69 12.66
CA TYR A 86 4.04 -4.08 12.21
C TYR A 86 4.04 -4.23 10.69
N ALA A 87 3.31 -3.35 9.98
CA ALA A 87 3.23 -3.40 8.53
C ALA A 87 4.60 -3.13 7.88
N SER A 88 5.37 -2.18 8.41
CA SER A 88 6.72 -1.87 7.95
C SER A 88 7.69 -3.03 8.19
N LEU A 89 7.67 -3.61 9.40
CA LEU A 89 8.48 -4.78 9.74
C LEU A 89 8.17 -5.96 8.82
N ARG A 90 6.88 -6.28 8.64
CA ARG A 90 6.46 -7.38 7.77
C ARG A 90 6.91 -7.17 6.33
N ARG A 91 6.82 -5.94 5.81
CA ARG A 91 7.33 -5.62 4.46
C ARG A 91 8.82 -5.83 4.35
N LEU A 92 9.62 -5.35 5.32
CA LEU A 92 11.07 -5.54 5.32
C LEU A 92 11.45 -7.02 5.33
N VAL A 93 10.81 -7.83 6.18
CA VAL A 93 11.07 -9.27 6.25
C VAL A 93 10.78 -9.95 4.89
N LEU A 94 9.64 -9.64 4.27
CA LEU A 94 9.29 -10.21 2.96
C LEU A 94 10.24 -9.77 1.85
N VAL A 95 10.66 -8.49 1.83
CA VAL A 95 11.66 -8.00 0.87
C VAL A 95 13.00 -8.70 1.07
N GLY A 96 13.44 -8.90 2.32
CA GLY A 96 14.69 -9.61 2.60
C GLY A 96 14.66 -11.06 2.13
N LEU A 97 13.54 -11.77 2.35
CA LEU A 97 13.35 -13.12 1.81
C LEU A 97 13.34 -13.15 0.28
N GLN A 98 12.59 -12.23 -0.34
CA GLN A 98 12.50 -12.10 -1.78
C GLN A 98 13.86 -11.84 -2.43
N ALA A 99 14.70 -10.99 -1.82
CA ALA A 99 16.02 -10.67 -2.33
C ALA A 99 16.96 -11.89 -2.40
N LYS A 100 16.74 -12.92 -1.56
CA LYS A 100 17.50 -14.17 -1.59
C LYS A 100 17.10 -15.13 -2.72
N VAL A 101 15.91 -14.95 -3.29
CA VAL A 101 15.41 -15.78 -4.39
C VAL A 101 15.99 -15.32 -5.73
N LEU A 102 16.35 -14.04 -5.84
CA LEU A 102 16.89 -13.44 -7.05
C LEU A 102 18.42 -13.57 -7.11
N PRO A 103 19.03 -13.58 -8.30
CA PRO A 103 20.47 -13.41 -8.44
C PRO A 103 20.93 -12.10 -7.78
N ALA A 104 22.03 -12.13 -7.01
CA ALA A 104 22.50 -10.97 -6.24
C ALA A 104 22.68 -9.71 -7.10
N ALA A 105 23.23 -9.87 -8.32
CA ALA A 105 23.43 -8.77 -9.27
C ALA A 105 22.12 -8.06 -9.69
N VAL A 106 20.99 -8.76 -9.64
CA VAL A 106 19.66 -8.22 -9.92
C VAL A 106 19.02 -7.69 -8.63
N ALA A 107 19.10 -8.47 -7.55
CA ALA A 107 18.47 -8.15 -6.27
C ALA A 107 18.95 -6.81 -5.70
N ASP A 108 20.25 -6.54 -5.75
CA ASP A 108 20.86 -5.34 -5.16
C ASP A 108 20.54 -4.05 -5.94
N ARG A 109 20.17 -4.18 -7.22
CA ARG A 109 19.83 -3.05 -8.10
C ARG A 109 18.36 -2.66 -8.04
N LEU A 110 17.51 -3.49 -7.46
CA LEU A 110 16.09 -3.20 -7.30
C LEU A 110 15.82 -2.43 -5.99
N SER A 111 14.91 -1.46 -6.07
CA SER A 111 14.39 -0.79 -4.89
C SER A 111 13.52 -1.74 -4.03
N PRO A 112 13.38 -1.50 -2.71
CA PRO A 112 12.49 -2.28 -1.85
C PRO A 112 11.03 -2.37 -2.35
N THR A 113 10.54 -1.32 -3.02
CA THR A 113 9.18 -1.29 -3.58
C THR A 113 9.05 -2.20 -4.82
N GLN A 114 10.08 -2.28 -5.66
CA GLN A 114 10.10 -3.23 -6.79
C GLN A 114 10.17 -4.68 -6.28
N HIS A 115 10.99 -4.97 -5.26
CA HIS A 115 10.97 -6.29 -4.59
C HIS A 115 9.58 -6.65 -4.09
N ARG A 116 8.84 -5.69 -3.53
CA ARG A 116 7.46 -5.89 -3.07
C ARG A 116 6.51 -6.26 -4.22
N ALA A 117 6.63 -5.60 -5.38
CA ALA A 117 5.81 -5.90 -6.54
C ALA A 117 6.00 -7.36 -7.02
N LEU A 118 7.21 -7.89 -6.89
CA LEU A 118 7.55 -9.27 -7.26
C LEU A 118 7.06 -10.34 -6.26
N LEU A 119 6.57 -9.97 -5.07
CA LEU A 119 6.10 -10.92 -4.07
C LEU A 119 4.89 -11.75 -4.54
N ALA A 120 4.13 -11.25 -5.52
CA ALA A 120 2.98 -11.95 -6.09
C ALA A 120 3.35 -13.02 -7.15
N VAL A 121 4.63 -13.12 -7.52
CA VAL A 121 5.11 -14.11 -8.49
C VAL A 121 5.66 -15.32 -7.74
N ASP A 122 5.04 -16.48 -7.89
CA ASP A 122 5.46 -17.70 -7.18
C ASP A 122 6.70 -18.35 -7.84
N ASP A 123 6.73 -18.40 -9.18
CA ASP A 123 7.84 -19.01 -9.93
C ASP A 123 9.13 -18.18 -9.85
N PRO A 124 10.22 -18.71 -9.25
CA PRO A 124 11.50 -18.02 -9.13
C PRO A 124 12.14 -17.64 -10.47
N ALA A 125 12.04 -18.50 -11.49
CA ALA A 125 12.62 -18.24 -12.80
C ALA A 125 11.92 -17.04 -13.43
N ARG A 126 10.59 -17.06 -13.42
CA ARG A 126 9.81 -15.95 -13.96
C ARG A 126 9.98 -14.65 -13.20
N LYS A 127 10.08 -14.74 -11.88
CA LYS A 127 10.39 -13.62 -11.00
C LYS A 127 11.73 -12.97 -11.35
N ALA A 128 12.76 -13.77 -11.66
CA ALA A 128 14.04 -13.27 -12.12
C ALA A 128 13.96 -12.60 -13.51
N GLU A 129 13.19 -13.15 -14.44
CA GLU A 129 12.96 -12.53 -15.76
C GLU A 129 12.29 -11.16 -15.64
N LEU A 130 11.21 -11.04 -14.85
CA LEU A 130 10.53 -9.76 -14.62
C LEU A 130 11.42 -8.74 -13.91
N ALA A 131 12.23 -9.20 -12.94
CA ALA A 131 13.20 -8.38 -12.25
C ALA A 131 14.26 -7.83 -13.21
N GLN A 132 14.80 -8.67 -14.09
CA GLN A 132 15.78 -8.27 -15.10
C GLN A 132 15.16 -7.30 -16.12
N ALA A 133 13.96 -7.60 -16.62
CA ALA A 133 13.23 -6.73 -17.54
C ALA A 133 12.98 -5.33 -16.94
N ALA A 134 12.65 -5.27 -15.64
CA ALA A 134 12.48 -4.00 -14.93
C ALA A 134 13.78 -3.17 -14.89
N LEU A 135 14.93 -3.81 -14.73
CA LEU A 135 16.23 -3.12 -14.76
C LEU A 135 16.60 -2.67 -16.17
N ASP A 136 16.41 -3.52 -17.17
CA ASP A 136 16.79 -3.24 -18.56
C ASP A 136 15.95 -2.11 -19.15
N GLN A 137 14.67 -2.05 -18.78
CA GLN A 137 13.72 -1.05 -19.28
C GLN A 137 13.55 0.16 -18.35
N GLY A 138 14.22 0.17 -17.19
CA GLY A 138 14.09 1.24 -16.20
C GLY A 138 12.68 1.38 -15.63
N TRP A 139 11.97 0.27 -15.41
CA TRP A 139 10.59 0.31 -14.90
C TRP A 139 10.51 0.86 -13.47
N THR A 140 9.52 1.71 -13.23
CA THR A 140 9.11 2.07 -11.88
C THR A 140 8.47 0.88 -11.16
N ALA A 141 8.32 0.97 -9.84
CA ALA A 141 7.63 -0.07 -9.08
C ALA A 141 6.18 -0.28 -9.52
N GLU A 142 5.49 0.78 -9.95
CA GLU A 142 4.12 0.71 -10.46
C GLU A 142 4.05 -0.01 -11.82
N GLN A 143 4.98 0.30 -12.72
CA GLN A 143 5.07 -0.40 -14.02
C GLN A 143 5.37 -1.89 -13.82
N LEU A 144 6.26 -2.24 -12.89
CA LEU A 144 6.53 -3.63 -12.55
C LEU A 144 5.31 -4.33 -11.94
N GLU A 145 4.59 -3.68 -11.02
CA GLU A 145 3.36 -4.21 -10.43
C GLU A 145 2.27 -4.45 -11.49
N LYS A 146 2.14 -3.53 -12.45
CA LYS A 146 1.27 -3.70 -13.61
C LYS A 146 1.66 -4.90 -14.46
N ALA A 147 2.94 -5.04 -14.82
CA ALA A 147 3.44 -6.17 -15.61
C ALA A 147 3.24 -7.52 -14.89
N VAL A 148 3.49 -7.58 -13.58
CA VAL A 148 3.20 -8.76 -12.74
C VAL A 148 1.71 -9.11 -12.79
N THR A 149 0.84 -8.11 -12.68
CA THR A 149 -0.62 -8.29 -12.68
C THR A 149 -1.14 -8.75 -14.03
N GLU A 150 -0.73 -8.11 -15.12
CA GLU A 150 -1.11 -8.49 -16.49
C GLU A 150 -0.71 -9.92 -16.79
N GLN A 151 0.49 -10.31 -16.36
CA GLN A 151 0.94 -11.68 -16.54
C GLN A 151 0.13 -12.67 -15.70
N ALA A 152 -0.17 -12.36 -14.44
CA ALA A 152 -1.01 -13.20 -13.58
C ALA A 152 -2.43 -13.36 -14.16
N GLN A 153 -2.91 -12.40 -14.95
CA GLN A 153 -4.18 -12.48 -15.67
C GLN A 153 -4.08 -13.27 -16.98
N ALA A 154 -2.93 -13.21 -17.67
CA ALA A 154 -2.68 -13.93 -18.92
C ALA A 154 -2.42 -15.43 -18.70
N ALA A 155 -1.89 -15.82 -17.53
CA ALA A 155 -1.71 -17.22 -17.19
C ALA A 155 -3.08 -17.94 -17.16
N PRO A 156 -3.26 -19.05 -17.91
CA PRO A 156 -4.49 -19.82 -17.86
C PRO A 156 -4.74 -20.25 -16.42
N ARG A 157 -5.83 -19.78 -15.81
CA ARG A 157 -6.22 -20.30 -14.51
C ARG A 157 -6.55 -21.78 -14.68
N PRO A 158 -6.02 -22.68 -13.81
CA PRO A 158 -6.44 -24.06 -13.83
C PRO A 158 -7.96 -24.10 -13.73
N VAL A 159 -8.61 -24.79 -14.67
CA VAL A 159 -10.09 -24.83 -14.77
C VAL A 159 -10.71 -25.32 -13.46
N ASP A 160 -9.97 -26.12 -12.70
CA ASP A 160 -10.39 -26.73 -11.44
C ASP A 160 -9.79 -26.08 -10.19
N ALA A 161 -9.04 -24.98 -10.32
CA ALA A 161 -8.56 -24.26 -9.13
C ALA A 161 -9.78 -23.64 -8.43
N PRO A 162 -10.08 -24.00 -7.16
CA PRO A 162 -11.14 -23.33 -6.43
C PRO A 162 -10.82 -21.84 -6.44
N LYS A 163 -11.81 -20.98 -6.76
CA LYS A 163 -11.65 -19.53 -6.63
C LYS A 163 -11.40 -19.23 -5.14
N VAL A 164 -10.13 -19.21 -4.69
CA VAL A 164 -9.73 -18.93 -3.30
C VAL A 164 -9.89 -17.44 -2.94
N GLY A 165 -10.56 -16.65 -3.79
CA GLY A 165 -10.99 -15.31 -3.43
C GLY A 165 -12.23 -15.35 -2.56
N ARG A 166 -12.33 -14.42 -1.59
CA ARG A 166 -13.61 -14.12 -0.96
C ARG A 166 -14.63 -13.86 -2.10
N PRO A 167 -15.80 -14.51 -2.11
CA PRO A 167 -16.81 -14.22 -3.13
C PRO A 167 -17.07 -12.72 -3.14
N PRO A 168 -17.24 -12.11 -4.34
CA PRO A 168 -17.52 -10.68 -4.42
C PRO A 168 -18.74 -10.39 -3.54
N LYS A 169 -18.61 -9.42 -2.63
CA LYS A 169 -19.75 -8.96 -1.84
C LYS A 169 -20.87 -8.57 -2.80
N ALA A 170 -22.10 -8.95 -2.49
CA ALA A 170 -23.27 -8.48 -3.22
C ALA A 170 -23.24 -6.95 -3.31
N GLU A 171 -23.64 -6.38 -4.46
CA GLU A 171 -23.58 -4.93 -4.70
C GLU A 171 -24.30 -4.12 -3.59
N VAL A 172 -25.41 -4.65 -3.07
CA VAL A 172 -26.14 -4.05 -1.93
C VAL A 172 -25.28 -3.93 -0.68
N LEU A 173 -24.48 -4.96 -0.36
CA LEU A 173 -23.57 -4.94 0.79
C LEU A 173 -22.40 -3.97 0.57
N LYS A 174 -21.90 -3.85 -0.67
CA LYS A 174 -20.87 -2.86 -1.00
C LYS A 174 -21.39 -1.43 -0.84
N ALA A 175 -22.60 -1.16 -1.30
CA ALA A 175 -23.24 0.14 -1.15
C ALA A 175 -23.45 0.50 0.34
N ALA A 176 -23.93 -0.44 1.15
CA ALA A 176 -24.11 -0.25 2.60
C ALA A 176 -22.78 0.01 3.33
N ASP A 177 -21.72 -0.74 3.01
CA ASP A 177 -20.37 -0.50 3.52
C ASP A 177 -19.86 0.91 3.15
N GLY A 178 -20.15 1.36 1.92
CA GLY A 178 -19.80 2.68 1.41
C GLY A 178 -20.43 3.81 2.21
N VAL A 179 -21.74 3.70 2.48
CA VAL A 179 -22.48 4.65 3.33
C VAL A 179 -21.91 4.69 4.74
N THR A 180 -21.65 3.52 5.34
CA THR A 180 -21.09 3.43 6.70
C THR A 180 -19.73 4.13 6.78
N LYS A 181 -18.85 3.90 5.80
CA LYS A 181 -17.55 4.58 5.72
C LYS A 181 -17.67 6.09 5.49
N ALA A 182 -18.63 6.51 4.66
CA ALA A 182 -18.88 7.93 4.42
C ALA A 182 -19.30 8.64 5.71
N VAL A 183 -20.24 8.05 6.47
CA VAL A 183 -20.67 8.56 7.78
C VAL A 183 -19.51 8.59 8.78
N ALA A 184 -18.71 7.51 8.85
CA ALA A 184 -17.56 7.46 9.76
C ALA A 184 -16.50 8.54 9.46
N ARG A 185 -16.32 8.94 8.20
CA ARG A 185 -15.38 10.00 7.80
C ARG A 185 -15.82 11.40 8.22
N LEU A 186 -17.12 11.61 8.40
CA LEU A 186 -17.63 12.90 8.90
C LEU A 186 -17.16 13.15 10.35
N GLY A 187 -16.75 12.10 11.07
CA GLY A 187 -16.16 12.21 12.39
C GLY A 187 -17.21 12.52 13.46
N ASP A 188 -16.85 13.36 14.42
CA ASP A 188 -17.74 13.74 15.51
C ASP A 188 -18.83 14.71 15.05
N SER A 189 -20.04 14.52 15.56
CA SER A 189 -21.22 15.29 15.17
C SER A 189 -21.07 16.78 15.48
N ALA A 190 -20.33 17.15 16.54
CA ALA A 190 -20.04 18.55 16.85
C ALA A 190 -19.11 19.19 15.81
N ALA A 191 -18.10 18.46 15.33
CA ALA A 191 -17.20 18.94 14.29
C ALA A 191 -17.94 19.15 12.96
N VAL A 192 -18.85 18.24 12.61
CA VAL A 192 -19.71 18.36 11.42
C VAL A 192 -20.63 19.58 11.54
N ALA A 193 -21.25 19.78 12.71
CA ALA A 193 -22.14 20.92 12.94
C ALA A 193 -21.38 22.26 12.85
N ALA A 194 -20.17 22.33 13.43
CA ALA A 194 -19.31 23.51 13.33
C ALA A 194 -18.89 23.80 11.88
N ALA A 195 -18.43 22.78 11.15
CA ALA A 195 -18.05 22.90 9.75
C ALA A 195 -19.23 23.33 8.87
N ALA A 196 -20.42 22.75 9.10
CA ALA A 196 -21.64 23.14 8.41
C ALA A 196 -22.06 24.58 8.74
N GLY A 197 -21.91 25.00 10.00
CA GLY A 197 -22.24 26.36 10.44
C GLY A 197 -21.35 27.45 9.84
N ALA A 198 -20.12 27.10 9.44
CA ALA A 198 -19.19 28.01 8.77
C ALA A 198 -19.50 28.20 7.26
N LEU A 199 -20.38 27.37 6.67
CA LEU A 199 -20.74 27.49 5.26
C LEU A 199 -21.72 28.65 5.02
N PRO A 200 -21.74 29.25 3.82
CA PRO A 200 -22.76 30.22 3.44
C PRO A 200 -24.19 29.64 3.60
N PRO A 201 -25.20 30.45 3.98
CA PRO A 201 -26.57 29.96 4.21
C PRO A 201 -27.17 29.16 3.04
N ALA A 202 -26.87 29.57 1.79
CA ALA A 202 -27.31 28.84 0.61
C ALA A 202 -26.71 27.42 0.54
N THR A 203 -25.40 27.28 0.78
CA THR A 203 -24.70 26.00 0.82
C THR A 203 -25.18 25.12 2.00
N GLN A 204 -25.50 25.73 3.14
CA GLN A 204 -26.12 25.00 4.26
C GLN A 204 -27.47 24.41 3.88
N ALA A 205 -28.32 25.18 3.18
CA ALA A 205 -29.62 24.71 2.72
C ALA A 205 -29.49 23.56 1.72
N GLU A 206 -28.56 23.66 0.77
CA GLU A 206 -28.25 22.60 -0.20
C GLU A 206 -27.71 21.33 0.47
N LEU A 207 -26.79 21.47 1.43
CA LEU A 207 -26.27 20.34 2.20
C LEU A 207 -27.39 19.64 2.98
N ARG A 208 -28.28 20.39 3.64
CA ARG A 208 -29.43 19.83 4.35
C ARG A 208 -30.39 19.10 3.42
N ALA A 209 -30.72 19.69 2.27
CA ALA A 209 -31.58 19.05 1.27
C ALA A 209 -30.98 17.74 0.74
N THR A 210 -29.67 17.75 0.45
CA THR A 210 -28.94 16.56 0.00
C THR A 210 -28.94 15.46 1.05
N LEU A 211 -28.69 15.80 2.32
CA LEU A 211 -28.70 14.83 3.42
C LEU A 211 -30.11 14.27 3.67
N ALA A 212 -31.15 15.10 3.61
CA ALA A 212 -32.53 14.67 3.75
C ALA A 212 -32.91 13.66 2.65
N ALA A 213 -32.63 13.97 1.38
CA ALA A 213 -32.88 13.06 0.27
C ALA A 213 -32.11 11.74 0.38
N ALA A 214 -30.86 11.79 0.89
CA ALA A 214 -30.09 10.58 1.15
C ALA A 214 -30.70 9.71 2.26
N LEU A 215 -31.17 10.33 3.35
CA LEU A 215 -31.85 9.62 4.45
C LEU A 215 -33.16 8.97 3.99
N GLU A 216 -33.95 9.65 3.17
CA GLU A 216 -35.17 9.07 2.59
C GLU A 216 -34.88 7.83 1.72
N ARG A 217 -33.85 7.91 0.85
CA ARG A 217 -33.43 6.77 0.02
C ARG A 217 -32.92 5.60 0.87
N LEU A 218 -32.16 5.88 1.93
CA LEU A 218 -31.68 4.85 2.86
C LEU A 218 -32.82 4.21 3.64
N ALA A 219 -33.80 4.99 4.09
CA ALA A 219 -34.98 4.48 4.77
C ALA A 219 -35.83 3.60 3.83
N ALA A 220 -36.03 4.01 2.58
CA ALA A 220 -36.72 3.20 1.58
C ALA A 220 -35.99 1.87 1.30
N ALA A 221 -34.66 1.91 1.15
CA ALA A 221 -33.85 0.71 0.95
C ALA A 221 -33.90 -0.23 2.17
N ALA A 222 -33.87 0.31 3.39
CA ALA A 222 -33.99 -0.47 4.62
C ALA A 222 -35.36 -1.17 4.72
N SER A 223 -36.44 -0.46 4.40
CA SER A 223 -37.79 -1.04 4.35
C SER A 223 -37.92 -2.16 3.31
N ALA A 224 -37.31 -1.99 2.13
CA ALA A 224 -37.30 -3.02 1.10
C ALA A 224 -36.56 -4.30 1.55
N VAL A 225 -35.42 -4.15 2.22
CA VAL A 225 -34.67 -5.29 2.78
C VAL A 225 -35.47 -5.97 3.89
N ALA A 226 -36.11 -5.22 4.78
CA ALA A 226 -36.94 -5.77 5.85
C ALA A 226 -38.16 -6.54 5.31
N GLY A 227 -38.81 -6.02 4.26
CA GLY A 227 -39.93 -6.68 3.60
C GLY A 227 -39.54 -8.00 2.92
N SER A 228 -38.34 -8.08 2.36
CA SER A 228 -37.84 -9.30 1.71
C SER A 228 -37.56 -10.47 2.66
N ALA A 229 -37.38 -10.18 3.96
CA ALA A 229 -37.15 -11.20 4.98
C ALA A 229 -38.45 -11.82 5.52
N ALA A 230 -39.60 -11.21 5.23
CA ALA A 230 -40.91 -11.65 5.71
C ALA A 230 -41.69 -12.50 4.68
N ALA A 231 -41.17 -12.61 3.45
CA ALA A 231 -41.73 -13.40 2.36
C ALA A 231 -40.96 -14.71 2.19
#